data_AF-A0AAU2YZW2-F1
#
_entry.id   AF-A0AAU2YZW2-F1
#
_cell.length_a   1.000
_cell.length_b   1.000
_cell.length_c   1.000
_cell.angle_alpha   90.00
_cell.angle_beta   90.00
_cell.angle_gamma   90.00
#
_symmetry.space_group_name_H-M   'P 1'
#
loop_
_entity.id
_entity.type
_entity.pdbx_description
1 polymer ?
#
loop_
_entity_poly.entity_id
_entity_poly.type
_entity_poly.pdbx_seq_one_letter_code
_entity_poly.pdbx_strand_id
1 'polypeptide(L)' 'MMDALADLPSVVIADLLGIHPKTAERWATLAGENWSEYLSSLT' A
#
# COMPACT_ATOMS: atom_id res chain seq x y z
N MET A 1 -11.16 -4.09 10.34
CA MET A 1 -10.76 -5.02 9.26
C MET A 1 -9.91 -4.31 8.21
N MET A 2 -10.23 -3.07 7.82
CA MET A 2 -9.38 -2.26 6.94
C MET A 2 -8.08 -1.76 7.60
N ASP A 3 -8.03 -1.59 8.93
CA ASP A 3 -6.81 -1.17 9.64
C ASP A 3 -5.64 -2.14 9.45
N ALA A 4 -5.91 -3.46 9.32
CA ALA A 4 -4.89 -4.47 9.11
C ALA A 4 -4.22 -4.37 7.73
N LEU A 5 -4.87 -3.71 6.76
CA LEU A 5 -4.32 -3.48 5.43
C LEU A 5 -3.48 -2.19 5.37
N ALA A 6 -3.69 -1.26 6.31
CA ALA A 6 -2.95 -0.01 6.39
C ALA A 6 -1.47 -0.22 6.76
N ASP A 7 -1.22 -1.21 7.62
CA ASP A 7 0.12 -1.58 8.11
C ASP A 7 0.82 -2.62 7.22
N LEU A 8 0.32 -2.86 6.01
CA LEU A 8 0.93 -3.84 5.11
C LEU A 8 2.30 -3.37 4.64
N PRO A 9 3.35 -4.20 4.78
CA PRO A 9 4.66 -3.90 4.21
C PRO A 9 4.58 -3.74 2.70
N SER A 10 5.34 -2.78 2.14
CA SER A 10 5.38 -2.48 0.70
C SER A 10 5.67 -3.71 -0.19
N VAL A 11 6.40 -4.71 0.33
CA VAL A 11 6.66 -5.96 -0.40
C VAL A 11 5.40 -6.80 -0.59
N VAL A 12 4.49 -6.80 0.37
CA VAL A 12 3.22 -7.54 0.29
C VAL A 12 2.26 -6.84 -0.68
N ILE A 13 2.22 -5.50 -0.65
CA ILE A 13 1.48 -4.69 -1.63
C ILE A 13 2.02 -4.95 -3.05
N ALA A 14 3.34 -4.99 -3.20
CA ALA A 14 3.99 -5.24 -4.48
C ALA A 14 3.60 -6.60 -5.07
N ASP A 15 3.57 -7.64 -4.22
CA ASP A 15 3.17 -9.00 -4.62
C ASP A 15 1.67 -9.06 -5.00
N LEU A 16 0.80 -8.47 -4.18
CA LEU A 16 -0.66 -8.39 -4.43
C LEU A 16 -1.01 -7.70 -5.75
N LEU A 17 -0.30 -6.61 -6.08
CA LEU A 17 -0.56 -5.80 -7.26
C LEU A 17 0.29 -6.21 -8.48
N GLY A 18 1.23 -7.14 -8.31
CA GLY A 18 2.15 -7.56 -9.38
C GLY A 18 3.09 -6.43 -9.84
N ILE A 19 3.44 -5.50 -8.95
CA ILE A 19 4.33 -4.36 -9.24
C ILE A 19 5.69 -4.55 -8.59
N HIS A 20 6.68 -3.77 -9.03
CA HIS A 20 7.99 -3.80 -8.41
C HIS A 20 7.96 -3.21 -6.97
N PRO A 21 8.67 -3.80 -5.99
CA PRO A 21 8.66 -3.33 -4.59
C PRO A 21 9.00 -1.85 -4.39
N LYS A 22 9.99 -1.32 -5.14
CA LYS A 22 10.31 0.12 -5.14
C LYS A 22 9.13 1.02 -5.57
N THR A 23 8.26 0.53 -6.46
CA THR A 23 7.08 1.29 -6.90
C THR A 23 6.09 1.39 -5.76
N ALA A 24 5.84 0.27 -5.05
CA ALA A 24 4.99 0.25 -3.87
C ALA A 24 5.55 1.15 -2.75
N GLU A 25 6.85 1.06 -2.46
CA GLU A 25 7.51 1.90 -1.44
C GLU A 25 7.34 3.40 -1.73
N ARG A 26 7.51 3.80 -2.99
CA ARG A 26 7.33 5.19 -3.41
C ARG A 26 5.88 5.66 -3.26
N TRP A 27 4.91 4.78 -3.49
CA TRP A 27 3.49 5.08 -3.28
C TRP A 27 3.15 5.18 -1.80
N ALA A 28 3.73 4.34 -0.93
CA ALA A 28 3.60 4.46 0.52
C ALA A 28 4.05 5.84 0.98
N THR A 29 5.24 6.29 0.55
CA THR A 29 5.74 7.62 0.90
C THR A 29 4.82 8.74 0.41
N LEU A 30 4.24 8.61 -0.79
CA LEU A 30 3.29 9.59 -1.34
C LEU A 30 1.95 9.62 -0.59
N ALA A 31 1.50 8.46 -0.10
CA ALA A 31 0.30 8.33 0.74
C ALA A 31 0.56 8.64 2.22
N GLY A 32 1.74 9.16 2.58
CA GLY A 32 2.09 9.48 3.97
C GLY A 32 2.30 8.26 4.84
N GLU A 33 2.90 7.20 4.28
CA GLU A 33 3.12 5.87 4.88
C GLU A 33 1.82 5.12 5.23
N ASN A 34 0.66 5.68 4.90
CA ASN A 34 -0.64 5.12 5.25
C ASN A 34 -1.37 4.61 4.01
N TRP A 35 -1.41 3.30 3.85
CA TRP A 35 -2.10 2.64 2.75
C TRP A 35 -3.63 2.65 2.89
N SER A 36 -4.18 2.95 4.08
CA SER A 36 -5.64 2.99 4.28
C SER A 36 -6.31 4.04 3.41
N GLU A 37 -5.66 5.17 3.16
CA GLU A 37 -6.20 6.25 2.34
C GLU A 37 -6.21 5.86 0.85
N TYR A 38 -5.16 5.17 0.40
CA TYR A 38 -5.12 4.61 -0.95
C TYR A 38 -6.16 3.49 -1.15
N LEU A 39 -6.26 2.56 -0.19
CA LEU A 39 -7.21 1.45 -0.26
C LEU A 39 -8.67 1.91 -0.18
N SER A 40 -8.96 2.92 0.61
CA SER A 40 -10.31 3.50 0.69
C SER A 40 -10.71 4.23 -0.60
N SER A 41 -9.74 4.69 -1.40
CA SER A 41 -10.02 5.27 -2.73
C SER A 41 -10.33 4.22 -3.81
N LEU A 42 -10.08 2.94 -3.53
CA LEU A 42 -10.22 1.82 -4.49
C LEU A 42 -11.58 1.12 -4.43
N THR A 43 -12.44 1.52 -3.49
CA THR A 43 -13.81 1.02 -3.27
C THR A 43 -14.84 2.12 -3.44
#